data_AF-A0A8J7Y193-F1
#
_entry.id   AF-A0A8J7Y193-F1
#
_cell.length_a   1.000
_cell.length_b   1.000
_cell.length_c   1.000
_cell.angle_alpha   90.00
_cell.angle_beta   90.00
_cell.angle_gamma   90.00
#
_symmetry.space_group_name_H-M   'P 1'
#
loop_
_entity.id
_entity.type
_entity.pdbx_description
1 polymer ?
#
loop_
_entity_poly.entity_id
_entity_poly.type
_entity_poly.pdbx_seq_one_letter_code
_entity_poly.pdbx_strand_id
1 'polypeptide(L)'
;MKKFVSGFLLGIGIGILVSGLLVGTIVTDVQSTLTTYETHIDNFYSFTHSYSFQTLQNVMSQTVTFYTNNTTIREALETLGMGQLGQMLLDIDDGFQVVTGFSEDLYNTRSTVEKASTWVTYMKAAGILLIAAGGLLGILIYYQSRTSEREQPLK
;
A
#
# COMPACT_ATOMS: atom_id res chain seq x y z
N MET A 1 19.30 37.05 -0.58
CA MET A 1 19.27 35.66 -0.10
C MET A 1 18.11 35.35 0.86
N LYS A 2 17.93 36.05 2.00
CA LYS A 2 16.88 35.71 2.99
C LYS A 2 15.43 35.69 2.45
N LYS A 3 15.07 36.64 1.57
CA LYS A 3 13.75 36.69 0.89
C LYS A 3 13.49 35.48 -0.04
N PHE A 4 14.55 34.98 -0.70
CA PHE A 4 14.49 33.80 -1.57
C PHE A 4 14.25 32.52 -0.75
N VAL A 5 14.92 32.39 0.40
CA VAL A 5 14.76 31.24 1.31
C VAL A 5 13.33 31.17 1.89
N SER A 6 12.73 32.31 2.26
CA SER A 6 11.34 32.37 2.74
C SER A 6 10.34 31.97 1.64
N GLY A 7 10.50 32.48 0.42
CA GLY A 7 9.64 32.10 -0.71
C GLY A 7 9.77 30.62 -1.12
N PHE A 8 10.98 30.07 -1.06
CA PHE A 8 11.25 28.64 -1.33
C PHE A 8 10.61 27.72 -0.30
N LEU A 9 10.73 28.03 1.00
CA LEU A 9 10.11 27.27 2.08
C LEU A 9 8.58 27.27 1.99
N LEU A 10 7.98 28.42 1.67
CA LEU A 10 6.54 28.54 1.43
C LEU A 10 6.09 27.71 0.23
N GLY A 11 6.82 27.78 -0.89
CA GLY A 11 6.50 27.01 -2.11
C GLY A 11 6.56 25.50 -1.89
N ILE A 12 7.62 25.00 -1.23
CA ILE A 12 7.74 23.58 -0.87
C ILE A 12 6.65 23.17 0.11
N GLY A 13 6.39 23.98 1.14
CA GLY A 13 5.34 23.70 2.13
C GLY A 13 3.96 23.53 1.50
N ILE A 14 3.58 24.44 0.59
CA ILE A 14 2.31 24.36 -0.14
C ILE A 14 2.29 23.13 -1.07
N GLY A 15 3.38 22.87 -1.81
CA GLY A 15 3.48 21.72 -2.71
C GLY A 15 3.33 20.38 -1.98
N ILE A 16 4.00 20.22 -0.84
CA ILE A 16 3.86 19.04 0.02
C ILE A 16 2.43 18.92 0.57
N LEU A 17 1.80 20.05 0.93
CA LEU A 17 0.45 20.06 1.48
C LEU A 17 -0.60 19.64 0.44
N VAL A 18 -0.52 20.18 -0.79
CA VAL A 18 -1.43 19.80 -1.90
C VAL A 18 -1.23 18.33 -2.26
N SER A 19 0.01 17.87 -2.35
CA SER A 19 0.32 16.47 -2.65
C SER A 19 -0.17 15.53 -1.54
N GLY A 20 0.02 15.91 -0.28
CA GLY A 20 -0.48 15.16 0.88
C GLY A 20 -2.01 15.16 0.96
N LEU A 21 -2.69 16.22 0.52
CA LEU A 21 -4.15 16.24 0.45
C LEU A 21 -4.69 15.30 -0.63
N LEU A 22 -4.16 15.36 -1.85
CA LEU A 22 -4.58 14.50 -2.98
C LEU A 22 -4.28 13.02 -2.74
N VAL A 23 -3.07 12.70 -2.29
CA VAL A 23 -2.70 11.31 -1.94
C VAL A 23 -3.50 10.87 -0.71
N GLY A 24 -3.75 11.78 0.23
CA GLY A 24 -4.50 11.47 1.44
C GLY A 24 -5.95 11.10 1.21
N THR A 25 -6.67 11.74 0.29
CA THR A 25 -8.04 11.32 -0.03
C THR A 25 -8.10 9.90 -0.56
N ILE A 26 -7.19 9.55 -1.48
CA ILE A 26 -7.13 8.20 -2.07
C ILE A 26 -6.78 7.16 -1.01
N VAL A 27 -5.75 7.43 -0.20
CA VAL A 27 -5.32 6.51 0.87
C VAL A 27 -6.40 6.34 1.93
N THR A 28 -7.11 7.41 2.31
CA THR A 28 -8.21 7.33 3.29
C THR A 28 -9.41 6.53 2.76
N ASP A 29 -9.79 6.69 1.48
CA ASP A 29 -10.89 5.91 0.90
C ASP A 29 -10.54 4.41 0.83
N VAL A 30 -9.30 4.09 0.41
CA VAL A 30 -8.80 2.72 0.37
C VAL A 30 -8.70 2.15 1.80
N GLN A 31 -8.20 2.92 2.76
CA GLN A 31 -8.13 2.52 4.16
C GLN A 31 -9.54 2.25 4.72
N SER A 32 -10.50 3.16 4.49
CA SER A 32 -11.88 2.99 4.97
C SER A 32 -12.50 1.71 4.42
N THR A 33 -12.25 1.40 3.14
CA THR A 33 -12.72 0.17 2.51
C THR A 33 -12.07 -1.05 3.17
N LEU A 34 -10.74 -1.04 3.35
CA LEU A 34 -10.00 -2.15 3.97
C LEU A 34 -10.38 -2.37 5.44
N THR A 35 -10.61 -1.30 6.21
CA THR A 35 -11.08 -1.37 7.60
C THR A 35 -12.48 -1.96 7.68
N THR A 36 -13.37 -1.65 6.73
CA THR A 36 -14.72 -2.24 6.68
C THR A 36 -14.67 -3.76 6.52
N TYR A 37 -13.68 -4.26 5.77
CA TYR A 37 -13.51 -5.69 5.53
C TYR A 37 -12.46 -6.36 6.44
N GLU A 38 -11.89 -5.64 7.40
CA GLU A 38 -10.78 -6.11 8.25
C GLU A 38 -10.97 -7.52 8.80
N THR A 39 -12.11 -7.77 9.44
CA THR A 39 -12.43 -9.10 9.99
C THR A 39 -12.53 -10.17 8.90
N HIS A 40 -13.01 -9.83 7.70
CA HIS A 40 -13.07 -10.76 6.59
C HIS A 40 -11.68 -11.06 6.02
N ILE A 41 -10.80 -10.06 5.93
CA ILE A 41 -9.41 -10.23 5.48
C ILE A 41 -8.66 -11.14 6.46
N ASP A 42 -8.78 -10.87 7.76
CA ASP A 42 -8.09 -11.66 8.80
C ASP A 42 -8.62 -13.09 8.87
N ASN A 43 -9.94 -13.28 8.76
CA ASN A 43 -10.54 -14.62 8.71
C ASN A 43 -10.12 -15.38 7.45
N PHE A 44 -10.02 -14.71 6.30
CA PHE A 44 -9.61 -15.33 5.04
C PHE A 44 -8.12 -15.72 5.06
N TYR A 45 -7.25 -14.85 5.58
CA TYR A 45 -5.84 -15.16 5.81
C TYR A 45 -5.68 -16.33 6.79
N SER A 46 -6.37 -16.28 7.94
CA SER A 46 -6.35 -17.34 8.95
C SER A 46 -6.85 -18.68 8.41
N PHE A 47 -7.91 -18.66 7.58
CA PHE A 47 -8.44 -19.85 6.93
C PHE A 47 -7.45 -20.47 5.95
N THR A 48 -6.88 -19.67 5.05
CA THR A 48 -5.87 -20.14 4.06
C THR A 48 -4.58 -20.60 4.72
N HIS A 49 -4.25 -20.08 5.90
CA HIS A 49 -3.10 -20.50 6.69
C HIS A 49 -3.45 -21.55 7.77
N SER A 50 -4.69 -22.04 7.79
CA SER A 50 -5.10 -23.06 8.75
C SER A 50 -4.46 -24.41 8.44
N TYR A 51 -4.22 -25.20 9.47
CA TYR A 51 -3.69 -26.56 9.32
C TYR A 51 -4.54 -27.42 8.36
N SER A 52 -5.86 -27.31 8.44
CA SER A 52 -6.79 -28.04 7.57
C SER A 52 -6.65 -27.65 6.10
N PHE A 53 -6.50 -26.36 5.82
CA PHE A 53 -6.36 -25.87 4.45
C PHE A 53 -5.00 -26.27 3.86
N GLN A 54 -3.91 -26.07 4.60
CA GLN A 54 -2.57 -26.47 4.16
C GLN A 54 -2.48 -27.99 3.96
N THR A 55 -3.16 -28.78 4.80
CA THR A 55 -3.22 -30.23 4.63
C THR A 55 -3.95 -30.61 3.34
N LEU A 56 -5.10 -29.99 3.05
CA LEU A 56 -5.83 -30.21 1.80
C LEU A 56 -5.01 -29.80 0.57
N GLN A 57 -4.36 -28.64 0.63
CA GLN A 57 -3.48 -28.17 -0.44
C GLN A 57 -2.32 -29.13 -0.66
N ASN A 58 -1.67 -29.62 0.40
CA ASN A 58 -0.58 -30.59 0.30
C ASN A 58 -1.04 -31.92 -0.30
N VAL A 59 -2.20 -32.43 0.12
CA VAL A 59 -2.77 -33.67 -0.45
C VAL A 59 -3.10 -33.47 -1.93
N MET A 60 -3.66 -32.33 -2.30
CA MET A 60 -3.96 -32.00 -3.69
C MET A 60 -2.68 -31.93 -4.53
N SER A 61 -1.69 -31.18 -4.07
CA SER A 61 -0.40 -31.02 -4.75
C SER A 61 0.33 -32.35 -4.91
N GLN A 62 0.30 -33.21 -3.88
CA GLN A 62 0.85 -34.58 -3.98
C GLN A 62 0.07 -35.43 -4.99
N THR A 63 -1.25 -35.30 -5.05
CA THR A 63 -2.11 -36.03 -5.99
C THR A 63 -1.83 -35.58 -7.43
N VAL A 64 -1.71 -34.28 -7.67
CA VAL A 64 -1.32 -33.71 -8.96
C VAL A 64 0.09 -34.14 -9.36
N THR A 65 1.04 -34.09 -8.43
CA THR A 65 2.42 -34.54 -8.66
C THR A 65 2.46 -36.03 -9.01
N PHE A 66 1.69 -36.85 -8.31
CA PHE A 66 1.56 -38.27 -8.60
C PHE A 66 0.95 -38.51 -9.99
N TYR A 67 -0.12 -37.79 -10.33
CA TYR A 67 -0.78 -37.89 -11.64
C TYR A 67 0.14 -37.45 -12.79
N THR A 68 0.84 -36.33 -12.65
CA THR A 68 1.72 -35.78 -13.69
C THR A 68 2.98 -36.61 -13.90
N ASN A 69 3.54 -37.19 -12.83
CA ASN A 69 4.76 -38.00 -12.90
C ASN A 69 4.53 -39.46 -13.34
N ASN A 70 3.30 -39.98 -13.25
CA ASN A 70 2.99 -41.35 -13.65
C ASN A 70 2.29 -41.41 -15.01
N THR A 71 3.08 -41.47 -16.08
CA THR A 71 2.59 -41.59 -17.47
C THR A 71 1.62 -42.76 -17.65
N THR A 72 1.88 -43.91 -17.03
CA THR A 72 0.98 -45.08 -17.12
C THR A 72 -0.42 -44.81 -16.57
N ILE A 73 -0.52 -44.09 -15.45
CA ILE A 73 -1.81 -43.76 -14.82
C ILE A 73 -2.52 -42.68 -15.64
N ARG A 74 -1.76 -41.70 -16.13
CA ARG A 74 -2.28 -40.66 -17.01
C ARG A 74 -2.85 -41.25 -18.30
N GLU A 75 -2.09 -42.10 -18.99
CA GLU A 75 -2.51 -42.79 -20.22
C GLU A 75 -3.71 -43.72 -19.95
N ALA A 76 -3.72 -44.44 -18.83
CA ALA A 76 -4.86 -45.26 -18.44
C ALA A 76 -6.14 -44.42 -18.22
N LEU A 77 -6.04 -43.28 -17.53
CA LEU A 77 -7.16 -42.37 -17.30
C LEU A 77 -7.62 -41.69 -18.60
N GLU A 78 -6.69 -41.27 -19.47
CA GLU A 78 -7.01 -40.73 -20.80
C GLU A 78 -7.72 -41.78 -21.66
N THR A 79 -7.26 -43.03 -21.64
CA THR A 79 -7.86 -44.15 -22.37
C THR A 79 -9.26 -44.50 -21.85
N LEU A 80 -9.51 -44.31 -20.54
CA LEU A 80 -10.83 -44.48 -19.92
C LEU A 80 -11.74 -43.26 -20.10
N GLY A 81 -11.33 -42.23 -20.86
CA GLY A 81 -12.10 -41.00 -21.08
C GLY A 81 -12.14 -40.06 -19.86
N MET A 82 -11.29 -40.31 -18.87
CA MET A 82 -11.17 -39.53 -17.63
C MET A 82 -10.08 -38.44 -17.69
N GLY A 83 -9.58 -38.09 -18.88
CA GLY A 83 -8.58 -37.02 -19.05
C GLY A 83 -9.03 -35.66 -18.46
N GLN A 84 -10.33 -35.36 -18.48
CA GLN A 84 -10.90 -34.17 -17.83
C GLN A 84 -10.68 -34.13 -16.31
N LEU A 85 -10.64 -35.27 -15.62
CA LEU A 85 -10.37 -35.31 -14.18
C LEU A 85 -8.92 -34.91 -13.88
N GLY A 86 -7.99 -35.26 -14.76
CA GLY A 86 -6.59 -34.83 -14.67
C GLY A 86 -6.42 -33.32 -14.82
N GLN A 87 -7.12 -32.74 -15.80
CA GLN A 87 -7.18 -31.29 -15.99
C GLN A 87 -7.79 -30.60 -14.77
N MET A 88 -8.89 -31.13 -14.24
CA MET A 88 -9.57 -30.59 -13.06
C MET A 88 -8.68 -30.63 -11.82
N LEU A 89 -7.87 -31.67 -11.63
CA LEU A 89 -6.91 -31.75 -10.53
C LEU A 89 -5.85 -30.65 -10.61
N LEU A 90 -5.33 -30.40 -11.82
CA LEU A 90 -4.38 -29.31 -12.07
C LEU A 90 -5.00 -27.93 -11.77
N ASP A 91 -6.22 -27.70 -12.27
CA ASP A 91 -6.94 -26.43 -12.06
C ASP A 91 -7.23 -26.18 -10.57
N ILE A 92 -7.52 -27.23 -9.80
CA ILE A 92 -7.77 -27.13 -8.36
C ILE A 92 -6.47 -26.80 -7.60
N ASP A 93 -5.34 -27.43 -7.93
CA ASP A 93 -4.05 -27.15 -7.29
C ASP A 93 -3.57 -25.71 -7.57
N ASP A 94 -3.66 -25.26 -8.82
CA ASP A 94 -3.39 -23.87 -9.20
C ASP A 94 -4.34 -22.90 -8.48
N GLY A 95 -5.63 -23.27 -8.37
CA GLY A 95 -6.63 -22.51 -7.63
C GLY A 95 -6.26 -22.33 -6.15
N PHE A 96 -5.76 -23.36 -5.48
CA PHE A 96 -5.29 -23.26 -4.09
C PHE A 96 -4.12 -22.28 -3.95
N GLN A 97 -3.15 -22.32 -4.86
CA GLN A 97 -2.01 -21.40 -4.83
C GLN A 97 -2.45 -19.94 -5.04
N VAL A 98 -3.34 -19.69 -6.00
CA VAL A 98 -3.90 -18.36 -6.27
C VAL A 98 -4.66 -17.83 -5.06
N VAL A 99 -5.47 -18.67 -4.40
CA VAL A 99 -6.26 -18.28 -3.21
C VAL A 99 -5.36 -17.91 -2.04
N THR A 100 -4.28 -18.67 -1.79
CA THR A 100 -3.31 -18.34 -0.74
C THR A 100 -2.53 -17.07 -1.07
N GLY A 101 -2.03 -16.92 -2.31
CA GLY A 101 -1.33 -15.71 -2.73
C GLY A 101 -2.21 -14.46 -2.63
N PHE A 102 -3.49 -14.58 -3.03
CA PHE A 102 -4.44 -13.49 -2.89
C PHE A 102 -4.69 -13.10 -1.43
N SER A 103 -4.73 -14.06 -0.50
CA SER A 103 -4.93 -13.76 0.93
C SER A 103 -3.71 -13.02 1.52
N GLU A 104 -2.49 -13.41 1.14
CA GLU A 104 -1.26 -12.72 1.52
C GLU A 104 -1.19 -11.30 0.94
N ASP A 105 -1.50 -11.14 -0.35
CA ASP A 105 -1.51 -9.84 -1.02
C ASP A 105 -2.51 -8.89 -0.38
N LEU A 106 -3.70 -9.37 -0.02
CA LEU A 106 -4.73 -8.57 0.64
C LEU A 106 -4.28 -8.13 2.04
N TYR A 107 -3.68 -9.05 2.80
CA TYR A 107 -3.16 -8.77 4.15
C TYR A 107 -1.99 -7.76 4.11
N ASN A 108 -1.06 -7.95 3.17
CA ASN A 108 0.08 -7.05 2.95
C ASN A 108 -0.35 -5.67 2.46
N THR A 109 -1.34 -5.62 1.57
CA THR A 109 -1.93 -4.37 1.06
C THR A 109 -2.55 -3.57 2.21
N ARG A 110 -3.31 -4.24 3.09
CA ARG A 110 -3.86 -3.62 4.31
C ARG A 110 -2.75 -2.99 5.17
N SER A 111 -1.72 -3.76 5.51
CA SER A 111 -0.59 -3.25 6.32
C SER A 111 0.12 -2.07 5.65
N THR A 112 0.27 -2.12 4.33
CA THR A 112 0.93 -1.07 3.55
C THR A 112 0.09 0.21 3.51
N VAL A 113 -1.23 0.10 3.35
CA VAL A 113 -2.14 1.25 3.34
C VAL A 113 -2.22 1.93 4.71
N GLU A 114 -2.24 1.17 5.81
CA GLU A 114 -2.17 1.74 7.17
C GLU A 114 -0.88 2.56 7.39
N LYS A 115 0.26 2.03 6.94
CA LYS A 115 1.53 2.75 6.95
C LYS A 115 1.50 3.98 6.06
N ALA A 116 0.96 3.88 4.84
CA ALA A 116 0.84 4.99 3.91
C ALA A 116 -0.03 6.12 4.48
N SER A 117 -1.12 5.79 5.17
CA SER A 117 -1.99 6.77 5.84
C SER A 117 -1.25 7.56 6.94
N THR A 118 -0.42 6.85 7.69
CA THR A 118 0.46 7.47 8.70
C THR A 118 1.49 8.41 8.05
N TRP A 119 2.11 7.98 6.95
CA TRP A 119 3.06 8.81 6.18
C TRP A 119 2.42 10.05 5.57
N VAL A 120 1.21 9.92 5.00
CA VAL A 120 0.42 11.05 4.50
C VAL A 120 0.17 12.06 5.61
N THR A 121 -0.17 11.60 6.81
CA THR A 121 -0.39 12.47 7.98
C THR A 121 0.88 13.23 8.35
N TYR A 122 2.04 12.57 8.36
CA TYR A 122 3.33 13.23 8.58
C TYR A 122 3.69 14.22 7.48
N MET A 123 3.41 13.91 6.21
CA MET A 123 3.62 14.85 5.10
C MET A 123 2.77 16.11 5.25
N LYS A 124 1.49 15.97 5.61
CA LYS A 124 0.60 17.12 5.88
C LYS A 124 1.15 17.96 7.04
N ALA A 125 1.56 17.35 8.14
CA ALA A 125 2.15 18.05 9.28
C ALA A 125 3.46 18.78 8.92
N ALA A 126 4.35 18.13 8.16
CA ALA A 126 5.59 18.74 7.66
C ALA A 126 5.31 19.93 6.74
N GLY A 127 4.32 19.81 5.83
CA GLY A 127 3.87 20.91 4.98
C GLY A 127 3.40 22.13 5.78
N ILE A 128 2.57 21.91 6.82
CA ILE A 128 2.10 22.97 7.72
C ILE A 128 3.28 23.66 8.43
N LEU A 129 4.22 22.88 8.96
CA LEU A 129 5.41 23.43 9.66
C LEU A 129 6.29 24.27 8.73
N LEU A 130 6.49 23.83 7.48
CA LEU A 130 7.26 24.58 6.49
C LEU A 130 6.59 25.89 6.09
N ILE A 131 5.25 25.89 5.96
CA ILE A 131 4.47 27.10 5.70
C ILE A 131 4.60 28.08 6.88
N ALA A 132 4.46 27.59 8.12
CA ALA A 132 4.59 28.42 9.32
C ALA A 132 5.99 29.02 9.47
N ALA A 133 7.05 28.23 9.24
CA ALA A 133 8.42 28.70 9.27
C ALA A 133 8.71 29.73 8.17
N GLY A 134 8.26 29.47 6.94
CA GLY A 134 8.38 30.39 5.81
C GLY A 134 7.67 31.72 6.05
N GLY A 135 6.48 31.69 6.65
CA GLY A 135 5.70 32.86 7.04
C GLY A 135 6.36 33.67 8.16
N LEU A 136 6.81 33.02 9.23
CA LEU A 136 7.53 33.68 10.34
C LEU A 136 8.82 34.35 9.87
N LEU A 137 9.59 33.68 9.01
CA LEU A 137 10.79 34.27 8.40
C LEU A 137 10.44 35.46 7.50
N GLY A 138 9.34 35.39 6.75
CA GLY A 138 8.85 36.50 5.93
C GLY A 138 8.48 37.72 6.78
N ILE A 139 7.77 37.51 7.89
CA ILE A 139 7.41 38.55 8.86
C ILE A 139 8.67 39.18 9.48
N LEU A 140 9.62 38.36 9.94
CA LEU A 140 10.89 38.83 10.51
C LEU A 140 11.69 39.68 9.51
N ILE A 141 11.78 39.24 8.26
CA ILE A 141 12.46 39.99 7.19
C ILE A 141 11.74 41.31 6.90
N TYR A 142 10.41 41.32 6.93
CA TYR A 142 9.62 42.53 6.74
C TYR A 142 9.87 43.55 7.86
N TYR A 143 9.87 43.11 9.13
CA TYR A 143 10.18 43.98 10.27
C TYR A 143 11.61 44.52 10.21
N GLN A 144 12.61 43.68 9.90
CA GLN A 144 14.01 44.10 9.77
C GLN A 144 14.23 45.11 8.63
N SER A 145 13.54 44.92 7.50
CA SER A 145 13.62 45.87 6.38
C SER A 145 13.03 47.23 6.75
N ARG A 146 11.92 47.24 7.50
CA ARG A 146 11.21 48.45 7.92
C ARG A 146 11.94 49.24 9.03
N THR A 147 12.66 48.56 9.92
CA THR A 147 13.52 49.23 10.92
C THR A 147 14.77 49.83 10.29
N SER A 148 15.36 49.17 9.29
CA SER A 148 16.53 49.69 8.57
C SER A 148 16.21 50.96 7.75
N GLU A 149 14.99 51.13 7.27
CA GLU A 149 14.54 52.34 6.57
C GLU A 149 14.34 53.54 7.52
N ARG A 150 14.05 53.30 8.81
CA ARG A 150 13.90 54.37 9.81
C ARG A 150 15.23 54.95 10.30
N GLU A 151 16.35 54.26 10.05
CA GLU A 151 17.69 54.69 10.44
C GLU A 151 18.46 55.39 9.32
N GLN A 152 17.88 55.61 8.14
CA GLN A 152 18.49 56.48 7.12
C GLN A 152 18.22 57.95 7.51
N PRO A 153 19.21 58.73 7.96
CA PRO A 153 19.01 60.17 8.16
C PRO A 153 18.72 60.81 6.81
N LEU A 154 17.72 61.70 6.80
CA LEU A 154 17.49 62.65 5.70
C LEU A 154 18.84 63.26 5.29
N LYS A 155 19.26 62.99 4.05
CA LYS A 155 20.29 63.76 3.36
C LYS A 155 19.63 64.86 2.56
#